data_AF-A0A7I7Z1X1-F1
#
_entry.id   AF-A0A7I7Z1X1-F1
#
_cell.length_a   1.000
_cell.length_b   1.000
_cell.length_c   1.000
_cell.angle_alpha   90.00
_cell.angle_beta   90.00
_cell.angle_gamma   90.00
#
_symmetry.space_group_name_H-M   'P 1'
#
loop_
_entity.id
_entity.type
_entity.pdbx_description
1 polymer ?
#
loop_
_entity_poly.entity_id
_entity_poly.type
_entity_poly.pdbx_seq_one_letter_code
_entity_poly.pdbx_strand_id
1 'polypeptide(L)'
;MWPDPDTAELRVRRMQRKLHHWAVDESDRCFDDLYNLVYDPAFLTLAWERVRTNKGARSAGADGTAPRSVGAAEAVGLLQRLREELKERIFRPDPVREVMIPKANGKLRRLGIATVADRVVQASLKLVLEPIFEADFHPCAYGFRPGRRAQDAIAEIHHLASGSRAYHWVFEGDITACFDEISHSALMGRVRRRVGDKRVLALVKSFLKAGILSKDLGYRDTITGTPQGGILSPLLSNVALSVLDEHFAAKWKALGPEWTRAKHRRAGVPTMKIVRYADDFCVMVHGTRADAEALWDEIAAVLAPMGLRLSVEKSRICHVDEGFEFLGFRIQRQIKRGTTKHYVYTWPSKKALMSITDKVRNLTRRHKHRTLADLLRQLNPVLRGWCNYFQHGVSKRTFDYLDHFTWWRVVTWMRKRHHGLAWGVFHRRFLPNWQIREGKTAMFRPQKVEVTRYRYRGTKIITPWTARPTDITAPVA
;
A
#
# COMPACT_ATOMS: atom_id res chain seq x y z
N MET A 1 8.37 6.23 -34.73
CA MET A 1 7.03 5.62 -34.57
C MET A 1 6.86 5.20 -33.12
N TRP A 2 5.81 5.66 -32.45
CA TRP A 2 5.50 5.27 -31.07
C TRP A 2 4.89 3.86 -31.07
N PRO A 3 5.34 2.94 -30.20
CA PRO A 3 4.74 1.61 -30.12
C PRO A 3 3.32 1.72 -29.54
N ASP A 4 2.44 0.81 -29.95
CA ASP A 4 1.15 0.60 -29.28
C ASP A 4 1.36 0.11 -27.84
N PRO A 5 0.36 0.23 -26.95
CA PRO A 5 0.49 -0.11 -25.53
C PRO A 5 0.92 -1.57 -25.26
N ASP A 6 0.45 -2.53 -26.05
CA ASP A 6 0.73 -3.95 -25.83
C ASP A 6 2.18 -4.27 -26.24
N THR A 7 2.60 -3.77 -27.40
CA THR A 7 4.00 -3.87 -27.83
C THR A 7 4.95 -3.18 -26.86
N ALA A 8 4.57 -2.00 -26.35
CA ALA A 8 5.33 -1.27 -25.36
C ALA A 8 5.48 -2.09 -24.06
N GLU A 9 4.37 -2.66 -23.56
CA GLU A 9 4.38 -3.49 -22.37
C GLU A 9 5.30 -4.71 -22.51
N LEU A 10 5.25 -5.41 -23.64
CA LEU A 10 6.12 -6.57 -23.90
C LEU A 10 7.60 -6.20 -23.90
N ARG A 11 7.97 -5.09 -24.56
CA ARG A 11 9.35 -4.59 -24.60
C ARG A 11 9.85 -4.20 -23.22
N VAL A 12 9.05 -3.44 -22.47
CA VAL A 12 9.39 -3.02 -21.11
C VAL A 12 9.53 -4.24 -20.20
N ARG A 13 8.57 -5.17 -20.19
CA ARG A 13 8.63 -6.40 -19.37
C ARG A 13 9.89 -7.23 -19.67
N ARG A 14 10.28 -7.36 -20.95
CA ARG A 14 11.51 -8.06 -21.34
C ARG A 14 12.74 -7.39 -20.73
N MET A 15 12.84 -6.06 -20.79
CA MET A 15 13.95 -5.33 -20.21
C MET A 15 13.95 -5.41 -18.68
N GLN A 16 12.80 -5.25 -18.04
CA GLN A 16 12.70 -5.34 -16.58
C GLN A 16 13.12 -6.72 -16.05
N ARG A 17 12.79 -7.81 -16.77
CA ARG A 17 13.29 -9.16 -16.42
C ARG A 17 14.81 -9.24 -16.47
N LYS A 18 15.43 -8.67 -17.51
CA LYS A 18 16.90 -8.61 -17.62
C LYS A 18 17.52 -7.84 -16.45
N LEU A 19 17.00 -6.63 -16.17
CA LEU A 19 17.45 -5.81 -15.04
C LEU A 19 17.32 -6.57 -13.71
N HIS A 20 16.19 -7.25 -13.49
CA HIS A 20 15.96 -8.02 -12.28
C HIS A 20 16.93 -9.21 -12.15
N HIS A 21 17.14 -9.98 -13.23
CA HIS A 21 18.07 -11.11 -13.20
C HIS A 21 19.51 -10.64 -12.95
N TRP A 22 19.97 -9.61 -13.66
CA TRP A 22 21.29 -9.03 -13.41
C TRP A 22 21.45 -8.53 -11.97
N ALA A 23 20.41 -7.93 -11.39
CA ALA A 23 20.43 -7.49 -10.01
C ALA A 23 20.49 -8.65 -9.01
N VAL A 24 19.82 -9.77 -9.29
CA VAL A 24 19.83 -10.98 -8.44
C VAL A 24 21.16 -11.73 -8.53
N ASP A 25 21.67 -11.92 -9.75
CA ASP A 25 22.88 -12.71 -10.01
C ASP A 25 24.14 -11.98 -9.53
N GLU A 26 24.15 -10.65 -9.61
CA GLU A 26 25.26 -9.80 -9.18
C GLU A 26 24.78 -8.77 -8.13
N SER A 27 24.80 -9.17 -6.86
CA SER A 27 24.28 -8.35 -5.74
C SER A 27 24.99 -7.00 -5.58
N ASP A 28 26.24 -6.91 -6.02
CA ASP A 28 27.07 -5.68 -5.92
C ASP A 28 27.09 -4.87 -7.23
N ARG A 29 26.36 -5.32 -8.26
CA ARG A 29 26.32 -4.63 -9.56
C ARG A 29 25.76 -3.22 -9.42
N CYS A 30 26.49 -2.27 -9.98
CA CYS A 30 26.05 -0.90 -10.15
C CYS A 30 25.61 -0.69 -11.61
N PHE A 31 24.43 -0.10 -11.82
CA PHE A 31 23.86 0.14 -13.14
C PHE A 31 24.13 1.59 -13.60
N ASP A 32 24.96 1.72 -14.65
CA ASP A 32 25.49 3.03 -15.09
C ASP A 32 24.84 3.61 -16.35
N ASP A 33 24.10 2.81 -17.12
CA ASP A 33 23.42 3.25 -18.36
C ASP A 33 21.92 2.96 -18.34
N LEU A 34 21.22 3.55 -17.37
CA LEU A 34 19.77 3.37 -17.17
C LEU A 34 18.95 4.51 -17.77
N TYR A 35 19.52 5.71 -17.89
CA TYR A 35 18.80 6.90 -18.29
C TYR A 35 18.19 6.78 -19.70
N ASN A 36 18.85 6.04 -20.59
CA ASN A 36 18.35 5.79 -21.95
C ASN A 36 17.00 5.06 -21.95
N LEU A 37 16.73 4.22 -20.94
CA LEU A 37 15.45 3.54 -20.77
C LEU A 37 14.35 4.51 -20.30
N VAL A 38 14.69 5.55 -19.52
CA VAL A 38 13.71 6.50 -18.98
C VAL A 38 13.00 7.27 -20.09
N TYR A 39 13.71 7.60 -21.17
CA TYR A 39 13.14 8.31 -22.32
C TYR A 39 12.84 7.38 -23.51
N ASP A 40 13.01 6.07 -23.38
CA ASP A 40 12.68 5.12 -24.45
C ASP A 40 11.18 5.18 -24.79
N PRO A 41 10.78 5.11 -26.08
CA PRO A 41 9.39 5.28 -26.45
C PRO A 41 8.48 4.21 -25.83
N ALA A 42 8.96 2.98 -25.65
CA ALA A 42 8.15 1.93 -25.02
C ALA A 42 7.92 2.21 -23.52
N PHE A 43 8.95 2.69 -22.82
CA PHE A 43 8.83 3.05 -21.40
C PHE A 43 7.89 4.25 -21.20
N LEU A 44 8.02 5.28 -22.04
CA LEU A 44 7.16 6.46 -22.00
C LEU A 44 5.70 6.14 -22.37
N THR A 45 5.45 5.31 -23.39
CA THR A 45 4.09 4.82 -23.73
C THR A 45 3.46 4.08 -22.55
N LEU A 46 4.19 3.12 -21.96
CA LEU A 46 3.66 2.33 -20.84
C LEU A 46 3.44 3.20 -19.59
N ALA A 47 4.35 4.14 -19.33
CA ALA A 47 4.21 5.10 -18.25
C ALA A 47 2.94 5.96 -18.43
N TRP A 48 2.70 6.47 -19.63
CA TRP A 48 1.49 7.21 -19.96
C TRP A 48 0.22 6.39 -19.73
N GLU A 49 0.18 5.15 -20.20
CA GLU A 49 -1.01 4.30 -20.04
C GLU A 49 -1.32 4.05 -18.56
N ARG A 50 -0.29 3.82 -17.73
CA ARG A 50 -0.45 3.70 -16.28
C ARG A 50 -0.95 5.01 -15.65
N VAL A 51 -0.47 6.16 -16.09
CA VAL A 51 -0.88 7.47 -15.54
C VAL A 51 -2.32 7.80 -15.91
N ARG A 52 -2.74 7.50 -17.15
CA ARG A 52 -4.08 7.79 -17.68
C ARG A 52 -5.17 6.87 -17.13
N THR A 53 -4.85 5.61 -16.86
CA THR A 53 -5.83 4.61 -16.35
C THR A 53 -5.96 4.60 -14.84
N ASN A 54 -4.98 5.15 -14.11
CA ASN A 54 -4.97 5.16 -12.66
C ASN A 54 -6.09 6.01 -12.04
N LYS A 55 -6.45 5.72 -10.78
CA LYS A 55 -7.47 6.50 -10.04
C LYS A 55 -7.15 7.99 -9.95
N GLY A 56 -5.86 8.34 -9.89
CA GLY A 56 -5.37 9.72 -9.88
C GLY A 56 -5.48 10.46 -11.22
N ALA A 57 -5.86 9.79 -12.30
CA ALA A 57 -5.98 10.39 -13.64
C ALA A 57 -7.05 11.49 -13.73
N ARG A 58 -7.95 11.57 -12.75
CA ARG A 58 -9.00 12.61 -12.66
C ARG A 58 -8.54 13.87 -11.91
N SER A 59 -7.36 13.84 -11.30
CA SER A 59 -6.85 14.95 -10.49
C SER A 59 -5.79 15.70 -11.26
N ALA A 60 -6.02 17.00 -11.47
CA ALA A 60 -5.07 17.91 -12.10
C ALA A 60 -3.88 18.27 -11.18
N GLY A 61 -2.71 18.49 -11.78
CA GLY A 61 -1.52 19.01 -11.09
C GLY A 61 -1.60 20.51 -10.82
N ALA A 62 -0.45 21.16 -10.68
CA ALA A 62 -0.34 22.62 -10.59
C ALA A 62 -0.68 23.30 -11.93
N ASP A 63 -0.48 22.58 -13.03
CA ASP A 63 -0.78 22.94 -14.43
C ASP A 63 -2.28 22.92 -14.79
N GLY A 64 -3.17 22.55 -13.86
CA GLY A 64 -4.61 22.45 -14.12
C GLY A 64 -5.03 21.31 -15.04
N THR A 65 -4.11 20.50 -15.56
CA THR A 65 -4.41 19.44 -16.53
C THR A 65 -4.53 18.08 -15.85
N ALA A 66 -5.62 17.37 -16.09
CA ALA A 66 -5.82 16.00 -15.59
C ALA A 66 -5.41 14.98 -16.65
N PRO A 67 -4.69 13.89 -16.31
CA PRO A 67 -4.29 12.91 -17.33
C PRO A 67 -5.43 12.32 -18.16
N ARG A 68 -6.64 12.20 -17.57
CA ARG A 68 -7.80 11.65 -18.26
C ARG A 68 -8.42 12.61 -19.28
N SER A 69 -8.15 13.91 -19.20
CA SER A 69 -8.67 14.90 -20.16
C SER A 69 -7.77 15.07 -21.39
N VAL A 70 -6.55 14.53 -21.38
CA VAL A 70 -5.62 14.64 -22.50
C VAL A 70 -6.05 13.71 -23.64
N GLY A 71 -6.24 14.28 -24.83
CA GLY A 71 -6.61 13.54 -26.04
C GLY A 71 -5.48 12.65 -26.56
N ALA A 72 -5.79 11.69 -27.44
CA ALA A 72 -4.78 10.78 -27.99
C ALA A 72 -3.68 11.51 -28.78
N ALA A 73 -4.03 12.49 -29.61
CA ALA A 73 -3.07 13.28 -30.37
C ALA A 73 -2.18 14.15 -29.46
N GLU A 74 -2.78 14.81 -28.46
CA GLU A 74 -2.07 15.60 -27.45
C GLU A 74 -1.09 14.75 -26.65
N ALA A 75 -1.48 13.51 -26.32
CA ALA A 75 -0.62 12.58 -25.61
C ALA A 75 0.63 12.24 -26.43
N VAL A 76 0.51 12.02 -27.74
CA VAL A 76 1.68 11.76 -28.61
C VAL A 76 2.61 12.98 -28.62
N GLY A 77 2.06 14.18 -28.75
CA GLY A 77 2.85 15.42 -28.68
C GLY A 77 3.56 15.61 -27.33
N LEU A 78 2.85 15.39 -26.22
CA LEU A 78 3.42 15.41 -24.87
C LEU A 78 4.59 14.43 -24.75
N LEU A 79 4.39 13.19 -25.18
CA LEU A 79 5.40 12.14 -25.09
C LEU A 79 6.63 12.44 -25.95
N GLN A 80 6.45 13.03 -27.13
CA GLN A 80 7.54 13.49 -27.98
C GLN A 80 8.36 14.59 -27.30
N ARG A 81 7.70 15.63 -26.77
CA ARG A 81 8.38 16.72 -26.04
C ARG A 81 9.15 16.19 -24.83
N LEU A 82 8.52 15.35 -24.00
CA LEU A 82 9.19 14.76 -22.84
C LEU A 82 10.42 13.94 -23.23
N ARG A 83 10.36 13.20 -24.34
CA ARG A 83 11.50 12.43 -24.84
C ARG A 83 12.66 13.34 -25.24
N GLU A 84 12.39 14.44 -25.93
CA GLU A 84 13.39 15.43 -26.35
C GLU A 84 13.99 16.13 -25.12
N GLU A 85 13.15 16.66 -24.24
CA GLU A 85 13.57 17.33 -23.00
C GLU A 85 14.43 16.42 -22.10
N LEU A 86 14.09 15.13 -22.00
CA LEU A 86 14.87 14.16 -21.25
C LEU A 86 16.20 13.85 -21.94
N LYS A 87 16.22 13.67 -23.27
CA LYS A 87 17.44 13.42 -24.05
C LYS A 87 18.43 14.57 -23.92
N GLU A 88 17.93 15.80 -24.07
CA GLU A 88 18.69 17.05 -23.94
C GLU A 88 19.02 17.39 -22.48
N ARG A 89 18.41 16.69 -21.52
CA ARG A 89 18.59 16.85 -20.06
C ARG A 89 18.16 18.23 -19.56
N ILE A 90 17.18 18.83 -20.23
CA ILE A 90 16.59 20.11 -19.86
C ILE A 90 15.31 19.95 -19.03
N PHE A 91 14.75 18.74 -18.95
CA PHE A 91 13.55 18.45 -18.14
C PHE A 91 13.78 18.84 -16.66
N ARG A 92 12.85 19.64 -16.11
CA ARG A 92 12.82 20.03 -14.70
C ARG A 92 11.44 19.72 -14.12
N PRO A 93 11.36 18.99 -12.99
CA PRO A 93 10.10 18.75 -12.33
C PRO A 93 9.40 20.03 -11.91
N ASP A 94 8.08 20.06 -12.06
CA ASP A 94 7.27 21.16 -11.59
C ASP A 94 7.00 21.06 -10.08
N PRO A 95 6.68 22.18 -9.40
CA PRO A 95 6.21 22.13 -8.03
C PRO A 95 4.90 21.34 -7.91
N VAL A 96 4.80 20.49 -6.90
CA VAL A 96 3.59 19.67 -6.69
C VAL A 96 2.46 20.51 -6.07
N ARG A 97 1.23 20.31 -6.53
CA ARG A 97 0.05 21.00 -5.97
C ARG A 97 -0.38 20.35 -4.66
N GLU A 98 -0.41 21.13 -3.58
CA GLU A 98 -0.83 20.62 -2.26
C GLU A 98 -2.36 20.38 -2.19
N VAL A 99 -2.74 19.24 -1.59
CA VAL A 99 -4.11 18.90 -1.22
C VAL A 99 -4.14 18.32 0.19
N MET A 100 -4.97 18.89 1.05
CA MET A 100 -5.21 18.38 2.41
C MET A 100 -6.29 17.30 2.39
N ILE A 101 -5.95 16.10 2.86
CA ILE A 101 -6.88 14.97 2.99
C ILE A 101 -7.11 14.67 4.48
N PRO A 102 -8.35 14.60 4.96
CA PRO A 102 -8.63 14.21 6.35
C PRO A 102 -8.12 12.79 6.66
N LYS A 103 -7.35 12.65 7.75
CA LYS A 103 -7.02 11.34 8.35
C LYS A 103 -8.17 10.90 9.27
N ALA A 104 -8.21 9.59 9.57
CA ALA A 104 -9.20 9.00 10.46
C ALA A 104 -9.13 9.53 11.91
N ASN A 105 -7.99 10.10 12.32
CA ASN A 105 -7.79 10.69 13.65
C ASN A 105 -8.08 12.20 13.70
N GLY A 106 -8.74 12.76 12.68
CA GLY A 106 -9.07 14.19 12.60
C GLY A 106 -7.92 15.10 12.16
N LYS A 107 -6.66 14.62 12.16
CA LYS A 107 -5.52 15.37 11.60
C LYS A 107 -5.61 15.41 10.06
N LEU A 108 -4.97 16.38 9.42
CA LEU A 108 -4.89 16.44 7.95
C LEU A 108 -3.61 15.74 7.45
N ARG A 109 -3.68 15.13 6.26
CA ARG A 109 -2.56 14.59 5.50
C ARG A 109 -2.30 15.49 4.30
N ARG A 110 -1.08 15.97 4.15
CA ARG A 110 -0.64 16.69 2.95
C ARG A 110 -0.45 15.70 1.81
N LEU A 111 -0.98 16.01 0.63
CA LEU A 111 -0.75 15.24 -0.59
C LEU A 111 -0.25 16.20 -1.68
N GLY A 112 0.90 15.92 -2.26
CA GLY A 112 1.42 16.58 -3.45
C GLY A 112 0.89 15.90 -4.71
N ILE A 113 0.18 16.67 -5.54
CA ILE A 113 -0.34 16.21 -6.83
C ILE A 113 0.53 16.82 -7.93
N ALA A 114 1.39 16.00 -8.52
CA ALA A 114 2.29 16.39 -9.61
C ALA A 114 1.55 16.63 -10.94
N THR A 115 2.18 17.34 -11.87
CA THR A 115 1.71 17.61 -13.24
C THR A 115 1.63 16.31 -14.05
N VAL A 116 1.00 16.37 -15.23
CA VAL A 116 0.90 15.20 -16.11
C VAL A 116 2.30 14.74 -16.57
N ALA A 117 3.13 15.71 -16.97
CA ALA A 117 4.52 15.52 -17.37
C ALA A 117 5.33 14.79 -16.29
N ASP A 118 5.34 15.34 -15.08
CA ASP A 118 6.05 14.77 -13.93
C ASP A 118 5.61 13.34 -13.63
N ARG A 119 4.30 13.06 -13.68
CA ARG A 119 3.79 11.70 -13.43
C ARG A 119 4.28 10.71 -14.47
N VAL A 120 4.32 11.10 -15.74
CA VAL A 120 4.82 10.22 -16.80
C VAL A 120 6.31 9.93 -16.59
N VAL A 121 7.11 10.95 -16.29
CA VAL A 121 8.55 10.77 -16.05
C VAL A 121 8.81 9.95 -14.78
N GLN A 122 8.09 10.20 -13.68
CA GLN A 122 8.16 9.39 -12.46
C GLN A 122 7.72 7.94 -12.69
N ALA A 123 6.67 7.72 -13.48
CA ALA A 123 6.21 6.38 -13.84
C ALA A 123 7.25 5.65 -14.71
N SER A 124 7.90 6.34 -15.64
CA SER A 124 8.99 5.77 -16.44
C SER A 124 10.21 5.43 -15.58
N LEU A 125 10.64 6.34 -14.69
CA LEU A 125 11.68 6.07 -13.70
C LEU A 125 11.35 4.85 -12.84
N LYS A 126 10.11 4.76 -12.37
CA LYS A 126 9.66 3.61 -11.58
C LYS A 126 9.77 2.32 -12.39
N LEU A 127 9.38 2.31 -13.67
CA LEU A 127 9.52 1.13 -14.54
C LEU A 127 10.98 0.66 -14.64
N VAL A 128 11.94 1.58 -14.65
CA VAL A 128 13.37 1.24 -14.72
C VAL A 128 13.91 0.75 -13.37
N LEU A 129 13.58 1.46 -12.28
CA LEU A 129 14.19 1.25 -10.96
C LEU A 129 13.56 0.11 -10.15
N GLU A 130 12.24 -0.10 -10.26
CA GLU A 130 11.50 -1.11 -9.48
C GLU A 130 12.07 -2.54 -9.61
N PRO A 131 12.40 -3.08 -10.81
CA PRO A 131 12.98 -4.43 -10.91
C PRO A 131 14.37 -4.56 -10.26
N ILE A 132 15.16 -3.49 -10.23
CA ILE A 132 16.50 -3.48 -9.65
C ILE A 132 16.38 -3.55 -8.12
N PHE A 133 15.62 -2.65 -7.51
CA PHE A 133 15.46 -2.62 -6.06
C PHE A 133 14.63 -3.78 -5.50
N GLU A 134 13.67 -4.33 -6.28
CA GLU A 134 12.92 -5.50 -5.83
C GLU A 134 13.82 -6.71 -5.57
N ALA A 135 14.94 -6.84 -6.32
CA ALA A 135 15.92 -7.92 -6.11
C ALA A 135 16.55 -7.87 -4.72
N ASP A 136 16.71 -6.66 -4.17
CA ASP A 136 17.38 -6.45 -2.88
C ASP A 136 16.39 -6.49 -1.70
N PHE A 137 15.08 -6.31 -1.95
CA PHE A 137 14.08 -6.25 -0.89
C PHE A 137 13.80 -7.60 -0.23
N HIS A 138 14.00 -7.64 1.10
CA HIS A 138 13.77 -8.83 1.90
C HIS A 138 12.30 -9.30 1.92
N PRO A 139 12.03 -10.62 2.08
CA PRO A 139 10.67 -11.16 2.06
C PRO A 139 9.72 -10.63 3.14
N CYS A 140 10.24 -10.06 4.23
CA CYS A 140 9.48 -9.49 5.34
C CYS A 140 8.79 -8.15 5.01
N ALA A 141 9.16 -7.50 3.89
CA ALA A 141 8.52 -6.28 3.42
C ALA A 141 7.40 -6.59 2.42
N TYR A 142 6.18 -6.09 2.67
CA TYR A 142 5.00 -6.37 1.85
C TYR A 142 4.40 -5.13 1.19
N GLY A 143 4.52 -3.96 1.82
CA GLY A 143 3.90 -2.72 1.35
C GLY A 143 4.49 -2.22 0.03
N PHE A 144 3.63 -1.71 -0.85
CA PHE A 144 3.98 -1.10 -2.15
C PHE A 144 4.82 -1.97 -3.10
N ARG A 145 4.82 -3.29 -2.92
CA ARG A 145 5.56 -4.24 -3.76
C ARG A 145 4.64 -5.03 -4.68
N PRO A 146 5.08 -5.37 -5.90
CA PRO A 146 4.27 -6.11 -6.85
C PRO A 146 3.99 -7.53 -6.35
N GLY A 147 2.75 -8.00 -6.53
CA GLY A 147 2.34 -9.36 -6.15
C GLY A 147 2.19 -9.62 -4.64
N ARG A 148 2.43 -8.61 -3.79
CA ARG A 148 2.32 -8.68 -2.31
C ARG A 148 1.09 -7.91 -1.82
N ARG A 149 0.34 -8.49 -0.89
CA ARG A 149 -0.89 -7.94 -0.33
C ARG A 149 -0.78 -7.81 1.20
N ALA A 150 -1.67 -7.02 1.81
CA ALA A 150 -1.74 -6.88 3.26
C ALA A 150 -1.97 -8.23 3.96
N GLN A 151 -2.75 -9.10 3.32
CA GLN A 151 -3.06 -10.44 3.81
C GLN A 151 -1.83 -11.36 3.87
N ASP A 152 -0.82 -11.14 3.02
CA ASP A 152 0.45 -11.90 3.10
C ASP A 152 1.16 -11.62 4.44
N ALA A 153 1.21 -10.34 4.85
CA ALA A 153 1.79 -9.92 6.13
C ALA A 153 1.02 -10.50 7.32
N ILE A 154 -0.32 -10.46 7.27
CA ILE A 154 -1.18 -11.05 8.31
C ILE A 154 -0.97 -12.57 8.39
N ALA A 155 -0.82 -13.25 7.26
CA ALA A 155 -0.58 -14.69 7.22
C ALA A 155 0.80 -15.07 7.79
N GLU A 156 1.83 -14.24 7.58
CA GLU A 156 3.14 -14.39 8.23
C GLU A 156 3.03 -14.26 9.75
N ILE A 157 2.30 -13.26 10.24
CA ILE A 157 2.04 -13.09 11.69
C ILE A 157 1.34 -14.33 12.25
N HIS A 158 0.31 -14.85 11.59
CA HIS A 158 -0.36 -16.10 11.97
C HIS A 158 0.61 -17.27 12.05
N HIS A 159 1.48 -17.37 11.04
CA HIS A 159 2.48 -18.41 10.98
C HIS A 159 3.41 -18.34 12.20
N LEU A 160 3.96 -17.16 12.50
CA LEU A 160 4.89 -16.93 13.61
C LEU A 160 4.25 -17.08 14.99
N ALA A 161 3.04 -16.55 15.17
CA ALA A 161 2.29 -16.60 16.42
C ALA A 161 1.68 -17.98 16.74
N SER A 162 1.73 -18.92 15.79
CA SER A 162 1.23 -20.27 16.00
C SER A 162 2.00 -21.01 17.11
N GLY A 163 1.29 -21.84 17.89
CA GLY A 163 1.81 -22.43 19.12
C GLY A 163 3.10 -23.25 18.99
N SER A 164 3.39 -23.79 17.79
CA SER A 164 4.64 -24.53 17.55
C SER A 164 5.88 -23.65 17.36
N ARG A 165 5.70 -22.36 17.11
CA ARG A 165 6.79 -21.39 16.87
C ARG A 165 7.02 -20.43 18.01
N ALA A 166 6.02 -20.26 18.88
CA ALA A 166 6.11 -19.56 20.16
C ALA A 166 6.62 -18.10 20.12
N TYR A 167 6.31 -17.35 19.05
CA TYR A 167 6.52 -15.90 19.04
C TYR A 167 5.33 -15.22 19.73
N HIS A 168 5.49 -14.92 21.02
CA HIS A 168 4.40 -14.47 21.89
C HIS A 168 4.38 -12.97 22.15
N TRP A 169 5.55 -12.34 22.14
CA TRP A 169 5.67 -10.90 22.30
C TRP A 169 5.73 -10.23 20.94
N VAL A 170 5.08 -9.08 20.83
CA VAL A 170 5.03 -8.29 19.59
C VAL A 170 5.36 -6.85 19.93
N PHE A 171 6.36 -6.31 19.23
CA PHE A 171 6.61 -4.89 19.17
C PHE A 171 5.82 -4.32 17.98
N GLU A 172 4.77 -3.55 18.23
CA GLU A 172 4.02 -2.80 17.22
C GLU A 172 4.74 -1.46 17.04
N GLY A 173 5.32 -1.22 15.85
CA GLY A 173 6.08 -0.02 15.54
C GLY A 173 5.39 0.86 14.49
N ASP A 174 5.39 2.17 14.74
CA ASP A 174 4.95 3.21 13.80
C ASP A 174 6.06 4.26 13.67
N ILE A 175 6.29 4.74 12.45
CA ILE A 175 7.31 5.74 12.16
C ILE A 175 6.65 7.12 12.05
N THR A 176 7.16 8.08 12.82
CA THR A 176 6.64 9.46 12.78
C THR A 176 6.88 10.07 11.41
N ALA A 177 5.81 10.54 10.79
CA ALA A 177 5.82 11.29 9.53
C ALA A 177 6.79 10.71 8.47
N CYS A 178 6.77 9.37 8.27
CA CYS A 178 7.76 8.66 7.49
C CYS A 178 8.06 9.28 6.11
N PHE A 179 7.03 9.74 5.38
CA PHE A 179 7.26 10.35 4.06
C PHE A 179 7.88 11.75 4.16
N ASP A 180 7.69 12.49 5.24
CA ASP A 180 8.11 13.89 5.38
C ASP A 180 9.53 14.02 5.97
N GLU A 181 9.98 13.02 6.76
CA GLU A 181 11.24 13.08 7.52
C GLU A 181 12.43 12.35 6.86
N ILE A 182 12.23 11.57 5.78
CA ILE A 182 13.34 10.83 5.13
C ILE A 182 14.45 11.80 4.70
N SER A 183 15.68 11.54 5.17
CA SER A 183 16.86 12.27 4.74
C SER A 183 17.17 12.00 3.26
N HIS A 184 17.19 13.07 2.45
CA HIS A 184 17.54 12.98 1.03
C HIS A 184 18.97 12.45 0.83
N SER A 185 19.92 12.86 1.67
CA SER A 185 21.31 12.43 1.55
C SER A 185 21.45 10.94 1.82
N ALA A 186 20.82 10.45 2.89
CA ALA A 186 20.82 9.04 3.26
C ALA A 186 20.13 8.18 2.18
N LEU A 187 18.92 8.56 1.76
CA LEU A 187 18.18 7.88 0.70
C LEU A 187 18.99 7.82 -0.60
N MET A 188 19.56 8.95 -1.05
CA MET A 188 20.37 8.97 -2.26
C MET A 188 21.66 8.16 -2.11
N GLY A 189 22.25 8.08 -0.90
CA GLY A 189 23.36 7.18 -0.60
C GLY A 189 23.00 5.72 -0.85
N ARG A 190 21.77 5.31 -0.49
CA ARG A 190 21.26 3.96 -0.76
C ARG A 190 21.00 3.71 -2.24
N VAL A 191 20.34 4.64 -2.93
CA VAL A 191 20.06 4.54 -4.37
C VAL A 191 21.37 4.38 -5.16
N ARG A 192 22.43 5.10 -4.76
CA ARG A 192 23.77 5.03 -5.38
C ARG A 192 24.46 3.68 -5.26
N ARG A 193 24.08 2.82 -4.31
CA ARG A 193 24.67 1.48 -4.19
C ARG A 193 24.34 0.60 -5.40
N ARG A 194 23.22 0.88 -6.08
CA ARG A 194 22.74 0.11 -7.23
C ARG A 194 22.68 0.91 -8.51
N VAL A 195 22.54 2.24 -8.42
CA VAL A 195 22.45 3.12 -9.59
C VAL A 195 23.64 4.05 -9.60
N GLY A 196 24.56 3.84 -10.54
CA GLY A 196 25.72 4.71 -10.76
C GLY A 196 25.47 5.72 -11.89
N ASP A 197 24.40 5.55 -12.66
CA ASP A 197 24.00 6.52 -13.69
C ASP A 197 23.67 7.89 -13.06
N LYS A 198 24.62 8.82 -13.19
CA LYS A 198 24.54 10.19 -12.65
C LYS A 198 23.31 10.94 -13.15
N ARG A 199 22.81 10.63 -14.35
CA ARG A 199 21.64 11.29 -14.95
C ARG A 199 20.36 10.85 -14.25
N VAL A 200 20.21 9.56 -13.99
CA VAL A 200 19.10 9.02 -13.20
C VAL A 200 19.15 9.56 -11.78
N LEU A 201 20.32 9.55 -11.14
CA LEU A 201 20.49 10.09 -9.79
C LEU A 201 20.12 11.58 -9.70
N ALA A 202 20.51 12.38 -10.69
CA ALA A 202 20.15 13.79 -10.76
C ALA A 202 18.65 13.99 -10.90
N LEU A 203 17.98 13.17 -11.72
CA LEU A 203 16.54 13.24 -11.92
C LEU A 203 15.75 12.76 -10.70
N VAL A 204 16.19 11.72 -10.00
CA VAL A 204 15.59 11.31 -8.72
C VAL A 204 15.76 12.43 -7.68
N LYS A 205 16.95 13.03 -7.60
CA LYS A 205 17.23 14.15 -6.70
C LYS A 205 16.37 15.37 -7.02
N SER A 206 16.13 15.68 -8.30
CA SER A 206 15.26 16.80 -8.67
C SER A 206 13.81 16.56 -8.26
N PHE A 207 13.29 15.34 -8.38
CA PHE A 207 11.94 15.02 -7.87
C PHE A 207 11.83 15.08 -6.34
N LEU A 208 12.89 14.73 -5.60
CA LEU A 208 12.90 14.87 -4.14
C LEU A 208 12.89 16.33 -3.69
N LYS A 209 13.60 17.18 -4.43
CA LYS A 209 13.71 18.62 -4.18
C LYS A 209 12.60 19.46 -4.83
N ALA A 210 11.76 18.85 -5.66
CA ALA A 210 10.65 19.54 -6.30
C ALA A 210 9.72 20.07 -5.19
N GLY A 211 9.76 21.38 -4.97
CA GLY A 211 9.05 22.05 -3.89
C GLY A 211 7.53 21.83 -3.94
N ILE A 212 6.88 22.17 -2.83
CA ILE A 212 5.41 22.09 -2.71
C ILE A 212 4.85 23.49 -2.96
N LEU A 213 3.90 23.60 -3.89
CA LEU A 213 3.12 24.82 -4.07
C LEU A 213 1.88 24.74 -3.17
N SER A 214 1.90 25.48 -2.06
CA SER A 214 0.78 25.60 -1.13
C SER A 214 -0.15 26.72 -1.54
N LYS A 215 -1.47 26.53 -1.36
CA LYS A 215 -2.47 27.58 -1.67
C LYS A 215 -2.36 28.80 -0.75
N ASP A 216 -1.87 28.61 0.47
CA ASP A 216 -1.96 29.62 1.53
C ASP A 216 -0.60 30.25 1.88
N LEU A 217 0.53 29.63 1.47
CA LEU A 217 1.87 29.94 2.02
C LEU A 217 2.97 30.05 0.95
N GLY A 218 2.62 30.12 -0.34
CA GLY A 218 3.58 30.25 -1.44
C GLY A 218 4.42 28.98 -1.71
N TYR A 219 5.49 29.15 -2.49
CA TYR A 219 6.45 28.09 -2.83
C TYR A 219 7.28 27.68 -1.60
N ARG A 220 7.43 26.38 -1.36
CA ARG A 220 8.26 25.83 -0.29
C ARG A 220 9.24 24.80 -0.82
N ASP A 221 10.52 25.02 -0.55
CA ASP A 221 11.56 24.03 -0.80
C ASP A 221 11.42 22.82 0.13
N THR A 222 11.65 21.62 -0.42
CA THR A 222 11.69 20.36 0.34
C THR A 222 13.14 20.00 0.65
N ILE A 223 13.55 20.22 1.91
CA ILE A 223 14.90 19.87 2.40
C ILE A 223 14.97 18.39 2.87
N THR A 224 13.82 17.84 3.29
CA THR A 224 13.64 16.43 3.69
C THR A 224 12.34 15.87 3.12
N GLY A 225 12.22 14.54 3.15
CA GLY A 225 11.01 13.82 2.77
C GLY A 225 10.89 13.48 1.28
N THR A 226 9.84 12.77 0.93
CA THR A 226 9.46 12.40 -0.44
C THR A 226 8.04 12.93 -0.67
N PRO A 227 7.73 13.59 -1.79
CA PRO A 227 6.41 14.13 -2.04
C PRO A 227 5.34 13.05 -1.87
N GLN A 228 4.47 13.21 -0.87
CA GLN A 228 3.41 12.25 -0.58
C GLN A 228 2.40 12.32 -1.73
N GLY A 229 2.33 11.28 -2.56
CA GLY A 229 1.49 11.25 -3.78
C GLY A 229 2.27 11.12 -5.09
N GLY A 230 3.60 11.25 -5.06
CA GLY A 230 4.47 10.91 -6.18
C GLY A 230 4.40 9.41 -6.52
N ILE A 231 4.51 9.08 -7.81
CA ILE A 231 4.46 7.69 -8.30
C ILE A 231 5.72 6.93 -7.87
N LEU A 232 6.85 7.64 -7.79
CA LEU A 232 8.15 7.09 -7.40
C LEU A 232 8.31 6.98 -5.87
N SER A 233 7.63 7.83 -5.10
CA SER A 233 7.79 7.93 -3.63
C SER A 233 7.63 6.60 -2.89
N PRO A 234 6.65 5.73 -3.19
CA PRO A 234 6.51 4.44 -2.51
C PRO A 234 7.69 3.47 -2.71
N LEU A 235 8.36 3.54 -3.88
CA LEU A 235 9.56 2.74 -4.12
C LEU A 235 10.73 3.28 -3.27
N LEU A 236 10.92 4.60 -3.29
CA LEU A 236 11.97 5.26 -2.52
C LEU A 236 11.81 5.10 -1.01
N SER A 237 10.57 5.14 -0.50
CA SER A 237 10.31 4.87 0.91
C SER A 237 10.66 3.44 1.30
N ASN A 238 10.41 2.46 0.42
CA ASN A 238 10.87 1.08 0.66
C ASN A 238 12.39 0.94 0.62
N VAL A 239 13.09 1.65 -0.27
CA VAL A 239 14.57 1.72 -0.28
C VAL A 239 15.10 2.34 1.01
N ALA A 240 14.46 3.39 1.52
CA ALA A 240 14.81 3.98 2.81
C ALA A 240 14.63 2.96 3.95
N LEU A 241 13.44 2.37 4.05
CA LEU A 241 13.02 1.50 5.16
C LEU A 241 13.65 0.11 5.13
N SER A 242 14.33 -0.28 4.05
CA SER A 242 15.03 -1.57 4.00
C SER A 242 16.16 -1.67 5.04
N VAL A 243 16.57 -0.56 5.68
CA VAL A 243 17.54 -0.60 6.81
C VAL A 243 17.05 -1.51 7.93
N LEU A 244 15.75 -1.46 8.22
CA LEU A 244 15.14 -2.31 9.24
C LEU A 244 15.16 -3.77 8.80
N ASP A 245 14.78 -4.02 7.56
CA ASP A 245 14.70 -5.37 7.03
C ASP A 245 16.08 -6.03 7.01
N GLU A 246 17.09 -5.31 6.54
CA GLU A 246 18.50 -5.75 6.49
C GLU A 246 19.04 -6.03 7.89
N HIS A 247 18.74 -5.16 8.85
CA HIS A 247 19.14 -5.33 10.24
C HIS A 247 18.60 -6.64 10.83
N PHE A 248 17.28 -6.87 10.74
CA PHE A 248 16.68 -8.10 11.24
C PHE A 248 17.05 -9.34 10.39
N ALA A 249 17.30 -9.18 9.09
CA ALA A 249 17.80 -10.26 8.25
C ALA A 249 19.23 -10.66 8.64
N ALA A 250 20.10 -9.70 8.95
CA ALA A 250 21.45 -9.94 9.44
C ALA A 250 21.42 -10.67 10.79
N LYS A 251 20.60 -10.22 11.74
CA LYS A 251 20.37 -10.94 13.02
C LYS A 251 19.89 -12.37 12.77
N TRP A 252 18.93 -12.57 11.86
CA TRP A 252 18.43 -13.89 11.53
C TRP A 252 19.48 -14.81 10.90
N LYS A 253 20.36 -14.25 10.05
CA LYS A 253 21.48 -14.96 9.43
C LYS A 253 22.54 -15.34 10.46
N ALA A 254 22.85 -14.45 11.41
CA ALA A 254 23.81 -14.67 12.48
C ALA A 254 23.44 -15.83 13.41
N LEU A 255 22.14 -16.14 13.57
CA LEU A 255 21.67 -17.32 14.32
C LEU A 255 21.98 -18.67 13.63
N GLY A 256 22.55 -18.65 12.42
CA GLY A 256 22.96 -19.86 11.71
C GLY A 256 21.80 -20.64 11.06
N PRO A 257 22.01 -21.92 10.72
CA PRO A 257 21.01 -22.79 10.11
C PRO A 257 19.89 -23.17 11.09
N GLU A 258 18.81 -23.79 10.58
CA GLU A 258 17.59 -24.03 11.36
C GLU A 258 17.82 -24.87 12.63
N TRP A 259 18.74 -25.83 12.60
CA TRP A 259 19.07 -26.63 13.79
C TRP A 259 19.73 -25.78 14.90
N THR A 260 20.60 -24.84 14.52
CA THR A 260 21.24 -23.90 15.45
C THR A 260 20.21 -22.95 16.05
N ARG A 261 19.30 -22.43 15.22
CA ARG A 261 18.17 -21.61 15.68
C ARG A 261 17.27 -22.37 16.64
N ALA A 262 16.98 -23.63 16.37
CA ALA A 262 16.19 -24.48 17.26
C ALA A 262 16.91 -24.68 18.61
N LYS A 263 18.23 -24.90 18.61
CA LYS A 263 19.06 -24.97 19.83
C LYS A 263 19.02 -23.65 20.60
N HIS A 264 19.20 -22.51 19.94
CA HIS A 264 19.11 -21.18 20.55
C HIS A 264 17.75 -20.93 21.20
N ARG A 265 16.64 -21.24 20.51
CA ARG A 265 15.30 -21.11 21.07
C ARG A 265 15.09 -21.97 22.32
N ARG A 266 15.58 -23.21 22.33
CA ARG A 266 15.53 -24.09 23.52
C ARG A 266 16.38 -23.58 24.68
N ALA A 267 17.49 -22.92 24.37
CA ALA A 267 18.37 -22.28 25.35
C ALA A 267 17.85 -20.91 25.83
N GLY A 268 16.66 -20.48 25.40
CA GLY A 268 16.07 -19.19 25.79
C GLY A 268 16.66 -17.98 25.08
N VAL A 269 17.51 -18.17 24.07
CA VAL A 269 18.07 -17.05 23.29
C VAL A 269 16.95 -16.43 22.44
N PRO A 270 16.75 -15.10 22.51
CA PRO A 270 15.66 -14.45 21.81
C PRO A 270 15.83 -14.53 20.29
N THR A 271 14.74 -14.84 19.59
CA THR A 271 14.70 -14.81 18.13
C THR A 271 13.60 -13.88 17.65
N MET A 272 13.91 -13.09 16.63
CA MET A 272 13.06 -11.96 16.20
C MET A 272 12.77 -12.06 14.70
N LYS A 273 11.54 -11.70 14.32
CA LYS A 273 11.08 -11.66 12.94
C LYS A 273 10.28 -10.40 12.70
N ILE A 274 10.77 -9.53 11.82
CA ILE A 274 10.04 -8.35 11.39
C ILE A 274 9.01 -8.72 10.30
N VAL A 275 7.85 -8.08 10.36
CA VAL A 275 6.82 -8.06 9.33
C VAL A 275 6.49 -6.59 9.06
N ARG A 276 6.78 -6.11 7.85
CA ARG A 276 6.65 -4.69 7.49
C ARG A 276 5.72 -4.47 6.31
N TYR A 277 4.81 -3.53 6.45
CA TYR A 277 3.93 -3.06 5.38
C TYR A 277 4.05 -1.54 5.26
N ALA A 278 4.93 -1.11 4.36
CA ALA A 278 5.34 0.30 4.25
C ALA A 278 5.96 0.79 5.57
N ASP A 279 5.38 1.81 6.19
CA ASP A 279 5.77 2.42 7.47
C ASP A 279 5.21 1.68 8.69
N ASP A 280 4.09 0.96 8.55
CA ASP A 280 3.54 0.10 9.59
C ASP A 280 4.36 -1.20 9.68
N PHE A 281 4.92 -1.53 10.84
CA PHE A 281 5.61 -2.81 11.04
C PHE A 281 5.36 -3.40 12.42
N CYS A 282 5.58 -4.71 12.53
CA CYS A 282 5.70 -5.35 13.82
C CYS A 282 6.91 -6.29 13.87
N VAL A 283 7.50 -6.42 15.05
CA VAL A 283 8.56 -7.41 15.31
C VAL A 283 7.97 -8.47 16.21
N MET A 284 7.86 -9.68 15.67
CA MET A 284 7.47 -10.88 16.40
C MET A 284 8.69 -11.37 17.18
N VAL A 285 8.55 -11.57 18.49
CA VAL A 285 9.63 -11.98 19.39
C VAL A 285 9.30 -13.33 20.04
N HIS A 286 10.19 -14.29 19.82
CA HIS A 286 10.28 -15.51 20.63
C HIS A 286 11.33 -15.25 21.70
N GLY A 287 10.88 -14.93 22.89
CA GLY A 287 11.71 -14.49 24.01
C GLY A 287 10.82 -13.93 25.12
N THR A 288 11.39 -13.07 25.94
CA THR A 288 10.74 -12.41 27.05
C THR A 288 10.18 -11.03 26.67
N ARG A 289 9.43 -10.42 27.59
CA ARG A 289 9.01 -9.03 27.46
C ARG A 289 10.20 -8.07 27.41
N ALA A 290 11.24 -8.31 28.22
CA ALA A 290 12.44 -7.48 28.26
C ALA A 290 13.16 -7.47 26.90
N ASP A 291 13.19 -8.61 26.19
CA ASP A 291 13.74 -8.69 24.83
C ASP A 291 12.94 -7.84 23.83
N ALA A 292 11.62 -7.72 24.03
CA ALA A 292 10.79 -6.85 23.22
C ALA A 292 10.95 -5.37 23.63
N GLU A 293 11.23 -5.07 24.90
CA GLU A 293 11.50 -3.72 25.40
C GLU A 293 12.83 -3.17 24.87
N ALA A 294 13.86 -4.02 24.77
CA ALA A 294 15.15 -3.66 24.18
C ALA A 294 15.05 -3.22 22.70
N LEU A 295 13.97 -3.58 22.00
CA LEU A 295 13.76 -3.18 20.60
C LEU A 295 13.53 -1.68 20.41
N TRP A 296 13.12 -0.94 21.45
CA TRP A 296 12.91 0.50 21.35
C TRP A 296 14.19 1.23 20.92
N ASP A 297 15.26 1.03 21.68
CA ASP A 297 16.55 1.68 21.43
C ASP A 297 17.21 1.11 20.18
N GLU A 298 17.11 -0.20 19.98
CA GLU A 298 17.68 -0.88 18.82
C GLU A 298 17.08 -0.35 17.51
N ILE A 299 15.76 -0.26 17.41
CA ILE A 299 15.09 0.21 16.20
C ILE A 299 15.30 1.72 16.02
N ALA A 300 15.31 2.50 17.10
CA ALA A 300 15.63 3.93 17.03
C ALA A 300 17.04 4.17 16.45
N ALA A 301 18.03 3.39 16.89
CA ALA A 301 19.40 3.47 16.38
C ALA A 301 19.48 3.12 14.88
N VAL A 302 18.72 2.13 14.41
CA VAL A 302 18.68 1.74 13.00
C VAL A 302 18.00 2.78 12.11
N LEU A 303 16.98 3.47 12.63
CA LEU A 303 16.23 4.50 11.89
C LEU A 303 16.93 5.85 11.84
N ALA A 304 17.72 6.20 12.86
CA ALA A 304 18.34 7.51 13.00
C ALA A 304 19.19 7.94 11.79
N PRO A 305 20.04 7.08 11.17
CA PRO A 305 20.80 7.43 9.97
C PRO A 305 19.94 7.82 8.77
N MET A 306 18.69 7.33 8.70
CA MET A 306 17.74 7.68 7.65
C MET A 306 16.98 8.99 7.94
N GLY A 307 17.23 9.62 9.10
CA GLY A 307 16.48 10.78 9.59
C GLY A 307 15.12 10.43 10.17
N LEU A 308 14.84 9.13 10.39
CA LEU A 308 13.54 8.63 10.82
C LEU A 308 13.50 8.39 12.34
N ARG A 309 12.31 8.49 12.93
CA ARG A 309 12.09 8.28 14.37
C ARG A 309 10.86 7.42 14.63
N LEU A 310 10.93 6.61 15.68
CA LEU A 310 9.78 5.89 16.20
C LEU A 310 8.75 6.85 16.77
N SER A 311 7.47 6.55 16.57
CA SER A 311 6.36 7.23 17.23
C SER A 311 6.13 6.60 18.59
N VAL A 312 6.62 7.24 19.66
CA VAL A 312 6.48 6.75 21.04
C VAL A 312 5.02 6.58 21.44
N GLU A 313 4.14 7.50 21.02
CA GLU A 313 2.70 7.46 21.36
C GLU A 313 1.95 6.29 20.72
N LYS A 314 2.41 5.81 19.58
CA LYS A 314 1.71 4.79 18.79
C LYS A 314 2.38 3.43 18.84
N SER A 315 3.68 3.39 19.08
CA SER A 315 4.42 2.16 19.18
C SER A 315 4.25 1.57 20.57
N ARG A 316 4.13 0.25 20.67
CA ARG A 316 3.87 -0.43 21.94
C ARG A 316 4.31 -1.89 21.90
N ILE A 317 4.43 -2.47 23.07
CA ILE A 317 4.68 -3.89 23.25
C ILE A 317 3.41 -4.54 23.75
N CYS A 318 3.08 -5.70 23.19
CA CYS A 318 1.87 -6.44 23.52
C CYS A 318 2.13 -7.93 23.44
N HIS A 319 1.32 -8.69 24.18
CA HIS A 319 1.30 -10.15 24.06
C HIS A 319 0.25 -10.58 23.03
N VAL A 320 0.53 -11.64 22.26
CA VAL A 320 -0.41 -12.17 21.25
C VAL A 320 -1.74 -12.60 21.89
N ASP A 321 -1.75 -13.01 23.16
CA ASP A 321 -2.99 -13.37 23.88
C ASP A 321 -3.83 -12.16 24.29
N GLU A 322 -3.21 -11.01 24.55
CA GLU A 322 -3.94 -9.74 24.75
C GLU A 322 -4.49 -9.23 23.41
N GLY A 323 -3.71 -9.47 22.36
CA GLY A 323 -3.98 -9.10 20.99
C GLY A 323 -3.53 -7.68 20.66
N PHE A 324 -3.38 -7.42 19.36
CA PHE A 324 -2.89 -6.15 18.84
C PHE A 324 -3.56 -5.80 17.52
N GLU A 325 -3.44 -4.55 17.10
CA GLU A 325 -4.01 -4.07 15.83
C GLU A 325 -2.91 -3.99 14.77
N PHE A 326 -3.14 -4.53 13.58
CA PHE A 326 -2.23 -4.41 12.45
C PHE A 326 -3.00 -4.39 11.14
N LEU A 327 -2.73 -3.43 10.25
CA LEU A 327 -3.36 -3.29 8.93
C LEU A 327 -4.90 -3.30 8.96
N GLY A 328 -5.48 -2.73 10.02
CA GLY A 328 -6.92 -2.64 10.23
C GLY A 328 -7.56 -3.90 10.82
N PHE A 329 -6.78 -4.95 11.09
CA PHE A 329 -7.22 -6.16 11.77
C PHE A 329 -6.84 -6.15 13.25
N ARG A 330 -7.68 -6.73 14.10
CA ARG A 330 -7.30 -7.15 15.46
C ARG A 330 -6.83 -8.60 15.37
N ILE A 331 -5.60 -8.88 15.82
CA ILE A 331 -4.98 -10.19 15.85
C ILE A 331 -4.86 -10.62 17.31
N GLN A 332 -5.38 -11.80 17.65
CA GLN A 332 -5.31 -12.32 19.02
C GLN A 332 -5.30 -13.84 19.01
N ARG A 333 -4.45 -14.46 19.82
CA ARG A 333 -4.52 -15.91 20.08
C ARG A 333 -5.57 -16.18 21.14
N GLN A 334 -6.46 -17.12 20.84
CA GLN A 334 -7.53 -17.55 21.75
C GLN A 334 -7.63 -19.06 21.75
N ILE A 335 -8.16 -19.61 22.83
CA ILE A 335 -8.51 -21.01 22.92
C ILE A 335 -9.78 -21.24 22.10
N LYS A 336 -9.75 -22.21 21.16
CA LYS A 336 -10.95 -22.59 20.43
C LYS A 336 -11.96 -23.16 21.42
N ARG A 337 -13.17 -22.58 21.44
CA ARG A 337 -14.27 -22.96 22.33
C ARG A 337 -14.48 -24.47 22.33
N GLY A 338 -14.53 -25.07 23.52
CA GLY A 338 -14.72 -26.52 23.70
C GLY A 338 -13.47 -27.37 23.43
N THR A 339 -12.29 -26.74 23.32
CA THR A 339 -11.01 -27.46 23.13
C THR A 339 -9.91 -26.82 23.97
N THR A 340 -8.76 -27.47 24.09
CA THR A 340 -7.52 -26.90 24.64
C THR A 340 -6.60 -26.30 23.56
N LYS A 341 -7.05 -26.28 22.29
CA LYS A 341 -6.22 -25.85 21.16
C LYS A 341 -6.24 -24.32 21.03
N HIS A 342 -5.06 -23.73 20.98
CA HIS A 342 -4.90 -22.30 20.72
C HIS A 342 -4.86 -22.02 19.21
N TYR A 343 -5.64 -21.03 18.77
CA TYR A 343 -5.62 -20.52 17.40
C TYR A 343 -5.45 -19.02 17.40
N VAL A 344 -4.72 -18.51 16.41
CA VAL A 344 -4.64 -17.08 16.15
C VAL A 344 -5.88 -16.71 15.36
N TYR A 345 -6.67 -15.79 15.90
CA TYR A 345 -7.85 -15.25 15.30
C TYR A 345 -7.56 -13.85 14.79
N THR A 346 -8.21 -13.47 13.69
CA THR A 346 -8.06 -12.16 13.10
C THR A 346 -9.36 -11.68 12.55
N TRP A 347 -9.82 -10.50 12.98
CA TRP A 347 -11.08 -9.92 12.55
C TRP A 347 -10.91 -8.41 12.35
N PRO A 348 -11.85 -7.74 11.67
CA PRO A 348 -11.75 -6.30 11.45
C PRO A 348 -11.73 -5.56 12.79
N SER A 349 -10.77 -4.64 12.97
CA SER A 349 -10.67 -3.80 14.17
C SER A 349 -11.94 -2.96 14.36
N LYS A 350 -12.22 -2.56 15.61
CA LYS A 350 -13.33 -1.64 15.90
C LYS A 350 -13.17 -0.33 15.12
N LYS A 351 -11.95 0.19 15.02
CA LYS A 351 -11.61 1.38 14.22
C LYS A 351 -11.95 1.20 12.73
N ALA A 352 -11.62 0.05 12.15
CA ALA A 352 -11.95 -0.25 10.75
C ALA A 352 -13.47 -0.34 10.53
N LEU A 353 -14.21 -0.93 11.47
CA LEU A 353 -15.68 -0.97 11.43
C LEU A 353 -16.30 0.42 11.58
N MET A 354 -15.80 1.23 12.52
CA MET A 354 -16.26 2.62 12.69
C MET A 354 -16.05 3.43 11.41
N SER A 355 -14.86 3.34 10.82
CA SER A 355 -14.53 4.02 9.56
C SER A 355 -15.49 3.68 8.41
N ILE A 356 -15.87 2.41 8.23
CA ILE A 356 -16.84 2.03 7.20
C ILE A 356 -18.25 2.50 7.55
N THR A 357 -18.68 2.37 8.81
CA THR A 357 -20.01 2.83 9.23
C THR A 357 -20.15 4.35 9.11
N ASP A 358 -19.09 5.12 9.37
CA ASP A 358 -19.05 6.57 9.15
C ASP A 358 -19.15 6.93 7.67
N LYS A 359 -18.46 6.20 6.80
CA LYS A 359 -18.62 6.36 5.34
C LYS A 359 -20.06 6.09 4.91
N VAL A 360 -20.67 5.00 5.40
CA VAL A 360 -22.09 4.69 5.14
C VAL A 360 -23.00 5.82 5.65
N ARG A 361 -22.79 6.34 6.86
CA ARG A 361 -23.55 7.48 7.39
C ARG A 361 -23.42 8.70 6.50
N ASN A 362 -22.20 8.99 6.05
CA ASN A 362 -21.89 10.16 5.22
C ASN A 362 -22.47 10.05 3.81
N LEU A 363 -22.56 8.86 3.22
CA LEU A 363 -23.22 8.63 1.93
C LEU A 363 -24.75 8.68 2.06
N THR A 364 -25.29 8.14 3.14
CA THR A 364 -26.74 8.11 3.42
C THR A 364 -27.29 9.44 3.99
N ARG A 365 -26.59 10.58 3.79
CA ARG A 365 -27.12 11.90 4.16
C ARG A 365 -28.21 12.33 3.16
N ARG A 366 -29.27 12.97 3.65
CA ARG A 366 -30.53 13.20 2.91
C ARG A 366 -30.36 13.89 1.55
N HIS A 367 -29.48 14.90 1.48
CA HIS A 367 -29.33 15.77 0.30
C HIS A 367 -28.29 15.29 -0.72
N LYS A 368 -27.57 14.19 -0.46
CA LYS A 368 -26.43 13.81 -1.31
C LYS A 368 -26.77 13.13 -2.62
N HIS A 369 -27.94 12.52 -2.73
CA HIS A 369 -28.30 11.68 -3.88
C HIS A 369 -29.73 12.00 -4.33
N ARG A 370 -30.00 12.05 -5.64
CA ARG A 370 -31.36 12.33 -6.14
C ARG A 370 -32.23 11.08 -6.11
N THR A 371 -31.69 9.94 -6.52
CA THR A 371 -32.41 8.64 -6.58
C THR A 371 -31.81 7.59 -5.65
N LEU A 372 -32.53 6.49 -5.42
CA LEU A 372 -32.00 5.34 -4.66
C LEU A 372 -30.85 4.67 -5.42
N ALA A 373 -30.95 4.56 -6.73
CA ALA A 373 -29.94 4.03 -7.62
C ALA A 373 -28.65 4.85 -7.55
N ASP A 374 -28.74 6.18 -7.46
CA ASP A 374 -27.55 7.04 -7.26
C ASP A 374 -26.84 6.72 -5.95
N LEU A 375 -27.61 6.57 -4.86
CA LEU A 375 -27.07 6.18 -3.56
C LEU A 375 -26.42 4.79 -3.64
N LEU A 376 -27.12 3.79 -4.20
CA LEU A 376 -26.62 2.42 -4.29
C LEU A 376 -25.38 2.30 -5.18
N ARG A 377 -25.31 3.07 -6.28
CA ARG A 377 -24.12 3.12 -7.16
C ARG A 377 -22.87 3.64 -6.43
N GLN A 378 -23.03 4.52 -5.45
CA GLN A 378 -21.92 5.01 -4.62
C GLN A 378 -21.64 4.11 -3.41
N LEU A 379 -22.68 3.54 -2.80
CA LEU A 379 -22.59 2.73 -1.59
C LEU A 379 -22.03 1.32 -1.86
N ASN A 380 -22.51 0.66 -2.91
CA ASN A 380 -22.17 -0.74 -3.20
C ASN A 380 -20.66 -0.98 -3.41
N PRO A 381 -19.92 -0.15 -4.19
CA PRO A 381 -18.47 -0.33 -4.36
C PRO A 381 -17.71 -0.17 -3.04
N VAL A 382 -18.16 0.72 -2.16
CA VAL A 382 -17.53 0.97 -0.85
C VAL A 382 -17.69 -0.25 0.06
N LEU A 383 -18.90 -0.82 0.15
CA LEU A 383 -19.15 -2.04 0.92
C LEU A 383 -18.41 -3.23 0.35
N ARG A 384 -18.48 -3.43 -0.98
CA ARG A 384 -17.82 -4.54 -1.67
C ARG A 384 -16.31 -4.50 -1.47
N GLY A 385 -15.69 -3.34 -1.67
CA GLY A 385 -14.24 -3.18 -1.46
C GLY A 385 -13.82 -3.47 -0.01
N TRP A 386 -14.62 -3.02 0.96
CA TRP A 386 -14.36 -3.29 2.38
C TRP A 386 -14.50 -4.78 2.70
N CYS A 387 -15.57 -5.44 2.25
CA CYS A 387 -15.75 -6.88 2.42
C CYS A 387 -14.63 -7.69 1.74
N ASN A 388 -14.26 -7.35 0.50
CA ASN A 388 -13.20 -8.04 -0.22
C ASN A 388 -11.84 -7.97 0.49
N TYR A 389 -11.57 -6.88 1.22
CA TYR A 389 -10.34 -6.75 2.00
C TYR A 389 -10.37 -7.62 3.27
N PHE A 390 -11.50 -7.64 3.97
CA PHE A 390 -11.66 -8.31 5.26
C PHE A 390 -12.16 -9.77 5.16
N GLN A 391 -12.54 -10.26 3.98
CA GLN A 391 -13.09 -11.62 3.78
C GLN A 391 -12.14 -12.74 4.21
N HIS A 392 -10.85 -12.44 4.36
CA HIS A 392 -9.81 -13.38 4.71
C HIS A 392 -9.59 -13.59 6.22
N GLY A 393 -10.25 -12.79 7.05
CA GLY A 393 -10.31 -12.95 8.50
C GLY A 393 -11.64 -13.55 8.96
N VAL A 394 -11.79 -13.73 10.27
CA VAL A 394 -13.03 -14.12 10.95
C VAL A 394 -13.99 -12.93 10.99
N SER A 395 -14.53 -12.59 9.82
CA SER A 395 -15.27 -11.34 9.59
C SER A 395 -16.79 -11.50 9.52
N LYS A 396 -17.31 -12.73 9.61
CA LYS A 396 -18.73 -13.03 9.37
C LYS A 396 -19.67 -12.21 10.26
N ARG A 397 -19.45 -12.22 11.58
CA ARG A 397 -20.24 -11.41 12.54
C ARG A 397 -20.17 -9.91 12.22
N THR A 398 -19.00 -9.42 11.81
CA THR A 398 -18.82 -8.02 11.43
C THR A 398 -19.56 -7.69 10.14
N PHE A 399 -19.59 -8.62 9.18
CA PHE A 399 -20.33 -8.46 7.93
C PHE A 399 -21.84 -8.44 8.18
N ASP A 400 -22.35 -9.31 9.05
CA ASP A 400 -23.76 -9.35 9.44
C ASP A 400 -24.18 -8.04 10.12
N TYR A 401 -23.35 -7.53 11.04
CA TYR A 401 -23.58 -6.22 11.67
C TYR A 401 -23.58 -5.08 10.65
N LEU A 402 -22.58 -5.03 9.76
CA LEU A 402 -22.48 -3.97 8.75
C LEU A 402 -23.66 -4.01 7.77
N ASP A 403 -24.11 -5.20 7.38
CA ASP A 403 -25.29 -5.41 6.55
C ASP A 403 -26.55 -4.86 7.22
N HIS A 404 -26.82 -5.27 8.46
CA HIS A 404 -27.95 -4.80 9.25
C HIS A 404 -27.94 -3.28 9.44
N PHE A 405 -26.80 -2.72 9.85
CA PHE A 405 -26.62 -1.28 10.01
C PHE A 405 -26.90 -0.54 8.69
N THR A 406 -26.32 -1.01 7.59
CA THR A 406 -26.47 -0.35 6.29
C THR A 406 -27.91 -0.45 5.79
N TRP A 407 -28.56 -1.61 5.98
CA TRP A 407 -29.94 -1.83 5.55
C TRP A 407 -30.88 -0.83 6.22
N TRP A 408 -30.82 -0.71 7.55
CA TRP A 408 -31.64 0.25 8.29
C TRP A 408 -31.35 1.71 7.92
N ARG A 409 -30.09 2.04 7.62
CA ARG A 409 -29.74 3.39 7.15
C ARG A 409 -30.38 3.72 5.81
N VAL A 410 -30.36 2.80 4.85
CA VAL A 410 -30.98 3.02 3.54
C VAL A 410 -32.51 3.04 3.66
N VAL A 411 -33.11 2.14 4.43
CA VAL A 411 -34.55 2.16 4.73
C VAL A 411 -34.98 3.48 5.37
N THR A 412 -34.23 3.96 6.37
CA THR A 412 -34.52 5.25 7.01
C THR A 412 -34.38 6.41 6.03
N TRP A 413 -33.38 6.38 5.15
CA TRP A 413 -33.19 7.39 4.11
C TRP A 413 -34.39 7.42 3.13
N MET A 414 -34.91 6.25 2.74
CA MET A 414 -36.09 6.12 1.89
C MET A 414 -37.36 6.60 2.62
N ARG A 415 -37.59 6.16 3.87
CA ARG A 415 -38.75 6.61 4.67
C ARG A 415 -38.80 8.12 4.82
N LYS A 416 -37.65 8.78 5.05
CA LYS A 416 -37.55 10.25 5.13
C LYS A 416 -37.82 10.98 3.81
N ARG A 417 -38.03 10.28 2.70
CA ARG A 417 -38.42 10.84 1.39
C ARG A 417 -39.86 10.54 1.03
N HIS A 418 -40.45 9.54 1.66
CA HIS A 418 -41.84 9.16 1.49
C HIS A 418 -42.61 9.41 2.79
N HIS A 419 -42.70 10.69 3.16
CA HIS A 419 -43.43 11.12 4.36
C HIS A 419 -44.91 10.75 4.23
N GLY A 420 -45.53 10.38 5.35
CA GLY A 420 -46.95 10.02 5.42
C GLY A 420 -47.30 8.58 5.05
N LEU A 421 -46.35 7.74 4.59
CA LEU A 421 -46.63 6.33 4.34
C LEU A 421 -46.50 5.49 5.62
N ALA A 422 -47.56 4.72 5.92
CA ALA A 422 -47.52 3.67 6.94
C ALA A 422 -46.49 2.58 6.57
N TRP A 423 -45.86 1.96 7.58
CA TRP A 423 -44.78 0.98 7.37
C TRP A 423 -45.19 -0.18 6.46
N GLY A 424 -46.39 -0.74 6.63
CA GLY A 424 -46.87 -1.85 5.79
C GLY A 424 -47.07 -1.48 4.31
N VAL A 425 -47.44 -0.24 4.01
CA VAL A 425 -47.55 0.27 2.63
C VAL A 425 -46.17 0.53 2.06
N PHE A 426 -45.28 1.15 2.83
CA PHE A 426 -43.90 1.39 2.45
C PHE A 426 -43.16 0.08 2.14
N HIS A 427 -43.28 -0.92 3.01
CA HIS A 427 -42.64 -2.22 2.86
C HIS A 427 -43.09 -2.94 1.58
N ARG A 428 -44.41 -3.03 1.34
CA ARG A 428 -44.95 -3.67 0.13
C ARG A 428 -44.51 -2.98 -1.15
N ARG A 429 -44.44 -1.64 -1.14
CA ARG A 429 -44.12 -0.84 -2.34
C ARG A 429 -42.63 -0.77 -2.65
N PHE A 430 -41.78 -0.68 -1.63
CA PHE A 430 -40.37 -0.34 -1.80
C PHE A 430 -39.38 -1.40 -1.29
N LEU A 431 -39.86 -2.41 -0.55
CA LEU A 431 -39.04 -3.49 0.01
C LEU A 431 -39.61 -4.90 -0.29
N PRO A 432 -39.97 -5.22 -1.55
CA PRO A 432 -40.43 -6.57 -1.87
C PRO A 432 -39.35 -7.60 -1.48
N ASN A 433 -39.75 -8.69 -0.84
CA ASN A 433 -38.86 -9.76 -0.35
C ASN A 433 -37.72 -9.26 0.57
N TRP A 434 -37.93 -8.16 1.31
CA TRP A 434 -36.91 -7.53 2.17
C TRP A 434 -35.65 -7.06 1.40
N GLN A 435 -35.79 -6.80 0.10
CA GLN A 435 -34.70 -6.35 -0.77
C GLN A 435 -34.83 -4.86 -1.08
N ILE A 436 -33.70 -4.14 -0.99
CA ILE A 436 -33.60 -2.74 -1.40
C ILE A 436 -33.10 -2.72 -2.84
N ARG A 437 -33.92 -2.22 -3.77
CA ARG A 437 -33.61 -2.21 -5.19
C ARG A 437 -34.31 -1.05 -5.90
N GLU A 438 -33.63 -0.45 -6.87
CA GLU A 438 -34.23 0.45 -7.87
C GLU A 438 -33.75 0.06 -9.27
N GLY A 439 -34.68 -0.31 -10.15
CA GLY A 439 -34.37 -0.79 -11.49
C GLY A 439 -33.48 -2.04 -11.48
N LYS A 440 -32.29 -1.97 -12.09
CA LYS A 440 -31.28 -3.05 -12.08
C LYS A 440 -30.32 -2.99 -10.88
N THR A 441 -30.41 -1.96 -10.05
CA THR A 441 -29.45 -1.73 -8.95
C THR A 441 -30.03 -2.23 -7.63
N ALA A 442 -29.50 -3.34 -7.12
CA ALA A 442 -29.82 -3.85 -5.79
C ALA A 442 -28.75 -3.44 -4.77
N MET A 443 -29.13 -3.29 -3.50
CA MET A 443 -28.17 -3.07 -2.42
C MET A 443 -27.26 -4.30 -2.26
N PHE A 444 -25.96 -4.06 -2.25
CA PHE A 444 -24.97 -5.08 -1.91
C PHE A 444 -25.17 -5.53 -0.46
N ARG A 445 -25.14 -6.84 -0.23
CA ARG A 445 -25.38 -7.45 1.08
C ARG A 445 -24.08 -8.00 1.68
N PRO A 446 -23.39 -7.27 2.58
CA PRO A 446 -22.18 -7.76 3.24
C PRO A 446 -22.34 -9.15 3.87
N GLN A 447 -23.52 -9.45 4.44
CA GLN A 447 -23.80 -10.75 5.06
C GLN A 447 -23.71 -11.93 4.08
N LYS A 448 -23.85 -11.70 2.76
CA LYS A 448 -23.76 -12.75 1.73
C LYS A 448 -22.33 -13.02 1.27
N VAL A 449 -21.36 -12.23 1.72
CA VAL A 449 -19.95 -12.42 1.33
C VAL A 449 -19.41 -13.66 2.03
N GLU A 450 -18.83 -14.55 1.24
CA GLU A 450 -18.15 -15.74 1.75
C GLU A 450 -16.84 -15.34 2.44
N VAL A 451 -16.60 -15.93 3.61
CA VAL A 451 -15.36 -15.74 4.35
C VAL A 451 -14.44 -16.91 4.00
N THR A 452 -13.32 -16.63 3.34
CA THR A 452 -12.39 -17.63 2.83
C THR A 452 -11.04 -17.51 3.51
N ARG A 453 -10.47 -18.63 3.96
CA ARG A 453 -9.15 -18.60 4.61
C ARG A 453 -8.08 -18.20 3.60
N TYR A 454 -7.25 -17.22 3.95
CA TYR A 454 -6.10 -16.85 3.13
C TYR A 454 -5.05 -17.97 3.11
N ARG A 455 -4.58 -18.34 1.92
CA ARG A 455 -3.48 -19.29 1.77
C ARG A 455 -2.17 -18.58 2.07
N TYR A 456 -1.43 -19.08 3.05
CA TYR A 456 -0.07 -18.60 3.33
C TYR A 456 0.84 -18.91 2.13
N ARG A 457 1.48 -17.86 1.57
CA ARG A 457 2.33 -17.94 0.38
C ARG A 457 3.82 -18.04 0.70
N GLY A 458 4.20 -17.92 1.96
CA GLY A 458 5.60 -18.01 2.39
C GLY A 458 6.46 -16.86 1.88
N THR A 459 7.77 -17.09 1.83
CA THR A 459 8.77 -16.08 1.47
C THR A 459 8.97 -15.92 -0.04
N LYS A 460 8.60 -16.93 -0.84
CA LYS A 460 8.77 -16.96 -2.30
C LYS A 460 7.48 -16.54 -3.03
N ILE A 461 7.15 -15.26 -2.91
CA ILE A 461 6.04 -14.65 -3.64
C ILE A 461 6.53 -14.31 -5.06
N ILE A 462 5.89 -14.88 -6.09
CA ILE A 462 6.24 -14.64 -7.49
C ILE A 462 6.03 -13.16 -7.83
N THR A 463 7.07 -12.53 -8.38
CA THR A 463 7.02 -11.18 -8.95
C THR A 463 6.77 -11.25 -10.46
N PRO A 464 6.37 -10.15 -11.11
CA PRO A 464 6.25 -10.09 -12.58
C PRO A 464 7.54 -10.44 -13.33
N TRP A 465 8.68 -10.37 -12.64
CA TRP A 465 10.02 -10.57 -13.22
C TRP A 465 10.56 -11.98 -12.98
N THR A 466 10.12 -12.67 -11.93
CA THR A 466 10.52 -14.05 -11.63
C THR A 466 9.59 -15.11 -12.25
N ALA A 467 8.42 -14.71 -12.78
CA ALA A 467 7.46 -15.64 -13.37
C ALA A 467 8.01 -16.26 -14.67
N ARG A 468 7.95 -17.60 -14.76
CA ARG A 468 8.20 -18.29 -16.04
C ARG A 468 7.06 -17.98 -17.03
N PRO A 469 7.30 -18.01 -18.36
CA PRO A 469 6.27 -17.67 -19.36
C PRO A 469 4.94 -18.43 -19.22
N THR A 470 4.96 -19.63 -18.62
CA THR A 470 3.79 -20.50 -18.41
C THR A 470 2.89 -20.12 -17.23
N ASP A 471 3.32 -19.26 -16.31
CA ASP A 471 2.55 -18.92 -15.09
C ASP A 471 1.53 -17.78 -15.29
N ILE A 472 1.42 -17.21 -16.49
CA ILE A 472 0.68 -15.96 -16.76
C ILE A 472 -0.75 -16.20 -17.31
N THR A 473 -1.23 -17.44 -17.37
CA THR A 473 -2.59 -17.75 -17.85
C THR A 473 -3.69 -17.65 -16.80
N ALA A 474 -3.42 -17.12 -15.60
CA ALA A 474 -4.47 -16.80 -14.64
C ALA A 474 -4.88 -15.32 -14.78
N PRO A 475 -6.10 -15.00 -15.26
CA PRO A 475 -6.57 -13.62 -15.29
C PRO A 475 -6.60 -13.05 -13.87
N VAL A 476 -6.08 -11.84 -13.73
CA VAL A 476 -6.16 -11.05 -12.50
C VAL A 476 -7.64 -10.70 -12.28
N ALA A 477 -8.30 -11.42 -11.36
CA ALA A 477 -9.63 -11.10 -10.85
C ALA A 477 -9.57 -10.06 -9.72
#